data_AF-W2GK92-F1
#
_entry.id   AF-W2GK92-F1
#
_cell.length_a   1.000
_cell.length_b   1.000
_cell.length_c   1.000
_cell.angle_alpha   90.00
_cell.angle_beta   90.00
_cell.angle_gamma   90.00
#
_symmetry.space_group_name_H-M   'P 1'
#
loop_
_entity.id
_entity.type
_entity.pdbx_description
1 polymer ?
#
loop_
_entity_poly.entity_id
_entity_poly.type
_entity_poly.pdbx_seq_one_letter_code
_entity_poly.pdbx_strand_id
1 'polypeptide(L)' 'VRYKHAWPLNHDLDTTGDAGTFQDLIMWDQMSNDARRALNSVHFGKANTPFNDGNFRPKLEKAWPFKK' A
#
# COMPACT_ATOMS: atom_id res chain seq x y z
N VAL A 1 -1.94 10.34 8.53
CA VAL A 1 -2.35 8.92 8.45
C VAL A 1 -1.89 8.24 9.71
N ARG A 2 -2.73 7.42 10.34
CA ARG A 2 -2.38 6.64 11.53
C ARG A 2 -2.32 5.15 11.16
N TYR A 3 -1.23 4.49 11.53
CA TYR A 3 -1.15 3.02 11.56
C TYR A 3 -1.54 2.55 12.95
N LYS A 4 -2.66 1.82 13.07
CA LYS A 4 -3.26 1.43 14.35
C LYS A 4 -3.74 -0.02 14.29
N HIS A 5 -4.16 -0.57 15.42
CA HIS A 5 -4.93 -1.81 15.47
C HIS A 5 -6.06 -1.66 16.51
N ALA A 6 -7.09 -2.49 16.40
CA ALA A 6 -8.16 -2.59 17.39
C ALA A 6 -8.55 -4.06 17.51
N TRP A 7 -8.41 -4.65 18.71
CA TRP A 7 -8.78 -6.04 18.95
C TRP A 7 -10.27 -6.26 18.59
N PRO A 8 -10.64 -7.35 17.89
CA PRO A 8 -9.85 -8.53 17.52
C PRO A 8 -9.18 -8.47 16.13
N LEU A 9 -9.10 -7.30 15.50
CA LEU A 9 -8.54 -7.13 14.16
C LEU A 9 -7.05 -6.78 14.17
N ASN A 10 -6.37 -7.11 13.06
CA ASN A 10 -4.99 -6.71 12.80
C ASN A 10 -4.87 -5.20 12.50
N HIS A 11 -3.66 -4.76 12.17
CA HIS A 11 -3.41 -3.36 11.88
C HIS A 11 -4.09 -2.86 10.60
N ASP A 12 -4.54 -1.60 10.65
CA ASP A 12 -5.12 -0.85 9.54
C ASP A 12 -4.58 0.60 9.47
N LEU A 13 -5.04 1.33 8.45
CA LEU A 13 -4.71 2.75 8.24
C LEU A 13 -5.98 3.59 8.35
N ASP A 14 -5.89 4.72 9.04
CA ASP A 14 -7.00 5.66 9.19
C ASP A 14 -6.54 7.13 9.11
N THR A 15 -7.48 8.02 8.90
CA THR A 15 -7.30 9.46 9.04
C THR A 15 -7.12 9.84 10.51
N THR A 16 -6.37 10.90 10.76
CA THR A 16 -6.10 11.40 12.12
C THR A 16 -5.77 12.88 12.05
N GLY A 17 -6.09 13.63 13.12
CA GLY A 17 -5.65 15.02 13.30
C GLY A 17 -4.24 15.15 13.89
N ASP A 18 -3.63 14.05 14.32
CA ASP A 18 -2.28 14.07 14.90
C ASP A 18 -1.22 14.24 13.81
N ALA A 19 -0.17 15.00 14.14
CA ALA A 19 1.00 15.11 13.28
C ALA A 19 1.76 13.78 13.21
N GLY A 20 2.22 13.43 12.00
CA GLY A 20 3.06 12.26 11.75
C GLY A 20 4.47 12.66 11.29
N THR A 21 5.15 11.71 10.65
CA THR A 21 6.47 11.88 10.06
C THR A 21 6.44 11.61 8.56
N PHE A 22 7.42 12.13 7.81
CA PHE A 22 7.64 11.80 6.41
C PHE A 22 8.61 10.63 6.24
N GLN A 23 8.57 9.99 5.06
CA GLN A 23 9.48 8.92 4.65
C GLN A 23 10.03 9.28 3.27
N ASP A 24 11.23 8.80 2.94
CA ASP A 24 11.82 9.01 1.63
C ASP A 24 10.99 8.30 0.56
N LEU A 25 10.54 9.09 -0.43
CA LEU A 25 9.71 8.60 -1.52
C LEU A 25 10.58 8.07 -2.65
N ILE A 26 10.28 6.84 -3.09
CA ILE A 26 10.72 6.29 -4.38
C ILE A 26 9.50 5.85 -5.18
N MET A 27 9.32 6.41 -6.38
CA MET A 27 8.21 6.04 -7.26
C MET A 27 8.48 4.69 -7.95
N TRP A 28 7.41 3.99 -8.35
CA TRP A 28 7.52 2.69 -9.05
C TRP A 28 8.46 2.76 -10.26
N ASP A 29 8.32 3.80 -11.07
CA ASP A 29 9.12 3.99 -12.28
C ASP A 29 10.58 4.36 -11.99
N GLN A 30 10.87 4.92 -10.81
CA GLN A 30 12.22 5.26 -10.37
C GLN A 30 12.99 4.06 -9.80
N MET A 31 12.31 2.97 -9.45
CA MET A 31 12.97 1.74 -8.98
C MET A 31 13.73 1.03 -10.11
N SER A 32 14.75 0.25 -9.72
CA SER A 32 15.44 -0.63 -10.66
C SER A 32 14.52 -1.74 -11.17
N ASN A 33 14.85 -2.30 -12.33
CA ASN A 33 14.09 -3.42 -12.90
C ASN A 33 14.07 -4.64 -11.96
N ASP A 34 15.16 -4.91 -11.25
CA ASP A 34 15.25 -6.03 -10.31
C ASP A 34 14.33 -5.82 -9.08
N ALA A 35 14.24 -4.59 -8.57
CA ALA A 35 13.34 -4.26 -7.47
C ALA A 35 11.86 -4.42 -7.88
N ARG A 36 11.49 -3.91 -9.06
CA ARG A 36 10.14 -4.12 -9.62
C ARG A 36 9.84 -5.60 -9.83
N ARG A 37 10.78 -6.37 -10.41
CA ARG A 37 10.64 -7.82 -10.60
C ARG A 37 10.39 -8.54 -9.27
N ALA A 38 11.17 -8.22 -8.23
CA ALA A 38 11.01 -8.81 -6.92
C ALA A 38 9.64 -8.47 -6.30
N LEU A 39 9.21 -7.22 -6.34
CA LEU A 39 7.92 -6.79 -5.78
C LEU A 39 6.70 -7.35 -6.55
N ASN A 40 6.89 -7.75 -7.81
CA ASN A 40 5.90 -8.46 -8.62
C ASN A 40 5.83 -9.96 -8.30
N SER A 41 6.94 -10.62 -7.97
CA SER A 41 7.01 -12.09 -7.87
C SER A 41 7.13 -12.66 -6.46
N VAL A 42 7.62 -11.89 -5.49
CA VAL A 42 7.84 -12.37 -4.12
C VAL A 42 6.51 -12.56 -3.39
N HIS A 43 6.37 -13.72 -2.74
CA HIS A 43 5.24 -14.03 -1.90
C HIS A 43 5.44 -13.50 -0.47
N PHE A 44 4.67 -12.48 -0.10
CA PHE A 44 4.72 -11.84 1.22
C PHE A 44 3.77 -12.48 2.26
N GLY A 45 3.47 -13.78 2.11
CA GLY A 45 2.60 -14.49 3.04
C GLY A 45 1.15 -14.04 2.90
N LYS A 46 0.56 -13.56 4.01
CA LYS A 46 -0.80 -13.01 4.02
C LYS A 46 -0.87 -11.56 3.52
N ALA A 47 0.28 -10.89 3.36
CA ALA A 47 0.37 -9.54 2.84
C ALA A 47 0.49 -9.55 1.31
N ASN A 48 -0.02 -8.50 0.66
CA ASN A 48 0.01 -8.34 -0.79
C ASN A 48 0.57 -6.96 -1.13
N THR A 49 1.51 -6.89 -2.08
CA THR A 49 2.05 -5.62 -2.60
C THR A 49 0.95 -4.86 -3.35
N PRO A 50 0.48 -3.69 -2.86
CA PRO A 50 -0.72 -3.07 -3.40
C PRO A 50 -0.48 -2.23 -4.66
N PHE A 51 0.78 -1.92 -4.98
CA PHE A 51 1.18 -1.03 -6.07
C PHE A 51 1.98 -1.74 -7.18
N ASN A 52 2.08 -3.07 -7.11
CA ASN A 52 2.75 -3.85 -8.15
C ASN A 52 1.89 -3.92 -9.43
N ASP A 53 2.46 -4.42 -10.52
CA ASP A 53 1.82 -4.35 -11.85
C ASP A 53 0.47 -5.07 -11.90
N GLY A 54 0.35 -6.19 -11.16
CA GLY A 54 -0.89 -6.98 -11.10
C GLY A 54 -1.99 -6.38 -10.22
N ASN A 55 -1.63 -5.65 -9.16
CA ASN A 55 -2.59 -5.19 -8.14
C ASN A 55 -2.95 -3.71 -8.25
N PHE A 56 -2.12 -2.87 -8.90
CA PHE A 56 -2.30 -1.42 -8.86
C PHE A 56 -3.68 -0.97 -9.36
N ARG A 57 -4.09 -1.39 -10.57
CA ARG A 57 -5.39 -1.02 -11.15
C ARG A 57 -6.59 -1.53 -10.31
N PRO A 58 -6.68 -2.84 -9.96
CA PRO A 58 -7.77 -3.32 -9.10
C PRO A 58 -7.81 -2.64 -7.72
N LYS A 59 -6.66 -2.21 -7.18
CA LYS A 59 -6.61 -1.49 -5.90
C LYS A 59 -7.14 -0.06 -6.03
N LEU A 60 -6.84 0.63 -7.14
CA LEU A 60 -7.41 1.95 -7.43
C LEU A 60 -8.93 1.89 -7.56
N GLU A 61 -9.47 0.89 -8.27
CA GLU A 61 -10.91 0.69 -8.41
C GLU A 61 -11.59 0.47 -7.05
N LYS A 62 -10.98 -0.33 -6.17
CA LYS A 62 -11.49 -0.57 -4.81
C LYS A 62 -11.37 0.67 -3.90
N ALA A 63 -10.41 1.54 -4.17
CA ALA A 63 -10.18 2.76 -3.40
C ALA A 63 -11.06 3.94 -3.84
N TRP A 64 -11.86 3.78 -4.92
CA TRP A 64 -12.72 4.86 -5.43
C TRP A 64 -13.75 5.29 -4.37
N PRO A 65 -13.68 6.54 -3.87
CA PRO A 65 -14.50 6.97 -2.72
C PRO A 65 -15.83 7.63 -3.15
N PHE A 66 -15.99 7.94 -4.43
CA PHE A 66 -17.16 8.67 -4.92
C PHE A 66 -18.29 7.71 -5.26
N LYS A 67 -19.53 8.16 -5.07
CA LYS A 67 -20.70 7.41 -5.52
C LYS A 67 -20.61 7.21 -7.04
N LYS A 68 -21.02 6.02 -7.48
CA LYS A 68 -21.15 5.71 -8.91
C LYS A 68 -22.37 6.40 -9.49
#